data_AF-A0A1M7SKZ6-F1
#
_entry.id   AF-A0A1M7SKZ6-F1
#
_cell.length_a   1.000
_cell.length_b   1.000
_cell.length_c   1.000
_cell.angle_alpha   90.00
_cell.angle_beta   90.00
_cell.angle_gamma   90.00
#
_symmetry.space_group_name_H-M   'P 1'
#
loop_
_entity.id
_entity.type
_entity.pdbx_description
1 polymer ?
#
loop_
_entity_poly.entity_id
_entity_poly.type
_entity_poly.pdbx_seq_one_letter_code
_entity_poly.pdbx_strand_id
1 'polypeptide(L)'
;MRWDAQRLDADESGTLPGMPTTRGLLRSLQVPEFPGLTFHEVRSRSALNEVPGDSLMPFRWTVNPYRGCSHACVYCLRGDTRVLMADGGQTAIAYLRVGDRVVGTEKRGTYRHYVTTEVLAHWSTVKPAHRVRLGDGAELVASGDHQFLTGRGWKYVTGAMAGRNRRPFLTANDELLGFGRSGETLPVCADYRRGYLAGMVRGDGHLTVYRYQRAGRKRYQRAGRKHGDVHQFRLALADVEALDRAQGYLATEGVRTDRFPFSPASMQRRALTAIRTSTAAGVARISELVTWPGVPTAAWQRGFLAGVFDAEGSRSQHVLRITNTDAEILSHTSEALAEFGFDAVLEDRNRANGLACVRIRGGLREHLRFVHLVDPAIRRKCSFDGIAVKSDADLRVVEVEDLRLEMPMYDITTGTGTSSPMAWSATTATPGARTNGWSWTPGGTSTRRSP
;
A
#
# COMPACT_ATOMS: atom_id res chain seq x y z
N MET A 1 -28.35 -8.88 -15.01
CA MET A 1 -28.15 -8.48 -13.60
C MET A 1 -28.96 -9.38 -12.67
N ARG A 2 -28.47 -9.71 -11.47
CA ARG A 2 -29.19 -10.54 -10.46
C ARG A 2 -30.62 -10.05 -10.16
N TRP A 3 -30.88 -8.77 -10.38
CA TRP A 3 -32.14 -8.09 -10.06
C TRP A 3 -33.11 -7.92 -11.24
N ASP A 4 -32.82 -8.46 -12.44
CA ASP A 4 -33.70 -8.32 -13.61
C ASP A 4 -35.08 -8.97 -13.39
N ALA A 5 -35.14 -10.05 -12.62
CA ALA A 5 -36.40 -10.67 -12.20
C ALA A 5 -37.24 -9.77 -11.26
N GLN A 6 -36.67 -8.68 -10.74
CA GLN A 6 -37.31 -7.70 -9.86
C GLN A 6 -37.52 -6.35 -10.55
N ARG A 7 -37.63 -6.31 -11.88
CA ARG A 7 -38.10 -5.10 -12.58
C ARG A 7 -39.58 -4.86 -12.30
N LEU A 8 -40.05 -3.62 -12.30
CA LEU A 8 -41.47 -3.27 -12.08
C LEU A 8 -42.13 -2.75 -13.36
N ASP A 9 -41.31 -2.56 -14.38
CA ASP A 9 -41.47 -1.91 -15.67
C ASP A 9 -41.51 -2.92 -16.83
N ALA A 10 -41.81 -4.19 -16.53
CA ALA A 10 -42.15 -5.14 -17.58
C ALA A 10 -43.59 -4.82 -18.03
N ASP A 11 -43.74 -4.30 -19.25
CA ASP A 11 -45.03 -4.18 -19.92
C ASP A 11 -45.62 -5.59 -20.09
N GLU A 12 -46.53 -5.96 -19.20
CA GLU A 12 -47.35 -7.17 -19.36
C GLU A 12 -48.60 -6.78 -20.16
N SER A 13 -48.66 -7.29 -21.40
CA SER A 13 -49.82 -7.17 -22.27
C SER A 13 -51.05 -7.82 -21.61
N GLY A 14 -51.87 -6.99 -20.95
CA GLY A 14 -53.12 -7.44 -20.31
C GLY A 14 -53.53 -6.68 -19.04
N THR A 15 -52.68 -5.83 -18.46
CA THR A 15 -53.05 -5.02 -17.29
C THR A 15 -53.95 -3.85 -17.67
N LEU A 16 -55.16 -3.80 -17.08
CA LEU A 16 -56.10 -2.70 -17.23
C LEU A 16 -55.54 -1.40 -16.62
N PRO A 17 -55.85 -0.21 -17.18
CA PRO A 17 -55.42 1.07 -16.62
C PRO A 17 -55.89 1.24 -15.18
N GLY A 18 -54.95 1.49 -14.25
CA GLY A 18 -55.25 1.72 -12.83
C GLY A 18 -55.26 0.47 -11.94
N MET A 19 -55.10 -0.73 -12.50
CA MET A 19 -54.87 -1.95 -11.70
C MET A 19 -53.38 -2.04 -11.29
N PRO A 20 -53.07 -2.47 -10.05
CA PRO A 20 -51.70 -2.81 -9.67
C PRO A 20 -51.14 -3.85 -10.63
N THR A 21 -49.88 -3.71 -11.04
CA THR A 21 -49.22 -4.76 -11.84
C THR A 21 -49.25 -6.10 -11.07
N THR A 22 -49.08 -7.23 -11.77
CA THR A 22 -49.03 -8.58 -11.16
C THR A 22 -47.97 -8.69 -10.04
N ARG A 23 -47.02 -7.75 -9.99
CA ARG A 23 -45.98 -7.60 -8.97
C ARG A 23 -46.35 -6.69 -7.79
N GLY A 24 -47.60 -6.22 -7.71
CA GLY A 24 -48.17 -5.51 -6.57
C GLY A 24 -47.71 -4.06 -6.39
N LEU A 25 -47.05 -3.44 -7.38
CA LEU A 25 -46.65 -2.03 -7.27
C LEU A 25 -47.89 -1.13 -7.22
N LEU A 26 -48.03 -0.37 -6.13
CA LEU A 26 -49.11 0.59 -5.93
C LEU A 26 -48.69 2.00 -6.37
N ARG A 27 -47.54 2.47 -5.87
CA ARG A 27 -46.99 3.78 -6.25
C ARG A 27 -45.48 3.83 -6.08
N SER A 28 -44.87 4.76 -6.79
CA SER A 28 -43.46 5.14 -6.63
C SER A 28 -43.41 6.60 -6.20
N LEU A 29 -42.67 6.90 -5.15
CA LEU A 29 -42.49 8.27 -4.67
C LEU A 29 -41.03 8.56 -4.38
N GLN A 30 -40.62 9.79 -4.67
CA GLN A 30 -39.35 10.35 -4.21
C GLN A 30 -39.67 11.32 -3.08
N VAL A 31 -38.91 11.24 -1.99
CA VAL A 31 -39.12 12.09 -0.81
C VAL A 31 -37.87 12.98 -0.62
N PRO A 32 -38.03 14.28 -0.30
CA PRO A 32 -36.91 15.20 -0.15
C PRO A 32 -35.87 14.78 0.89
N GLU A 33 -36.31 14.07 1.94
CA GLU A 33 -35.46 13.59 3.04
C GLU A 33 -34.48 12.49 2.59
N PHE A 34 -34.73 11.86 1.44
CA PHE A 34 -33.90 10.79 0.88
C PHE A 34 -33.63 11.02 -0.61
N PRO A 35 -32.81 12.04 -0.97
CA PRO A 35 -32.52 12.36 -2.36
C PRO A 35 -31.86 11.18 -3.10
N GLY A 36 -32.36 10.86 -4.30
CA GLY A 36 -31.84 9.77 -5.13
C GLY A 36 -32.42 8.38 -4.82
N LEU A 37 -33.25 8.25 -3.77
CA LEU A 37 -34.00 7.04 -3.49
C LEU A 37 -35.43 7.15 -4.05
N THR A 38 -35.89 6.09 -4.69
CA THR A 38 -37.30 5.95 -5.09
C THR A 38 -37.93 4.88 -4.20
N PHE A 39 -38.94 5.26 -3.44
CA PHE A 39 -39.69 4.35 -2.59
C PHE A 39 -40.82 3.76 -3.41
N HIS A 40 -40.83 2.43 -3.49
CA HIS A 40 -41.91 1.68 -4.14
C HIS A 40 -42.82 1.13 -3.06
N GLU A 41 -44.06 1.61 -3.01
CA GLU A 41 -45.10 0.99 -2.20
C GLU A 41 -45.59 -0.25 -2.96
N VAL A 42 -45.36 -1.43 -2.38
CA VAL A 42 -45.69 -2.71 -3.00
C VAL A 42 -46.62 -3.49 -2.09
N ARG A 43 -47.80 -3.84 -2.60
CA ARG A 43 -48.69 -4.79 -1.96
C ARG A 43 -48.11 -6.20 -2.13
N SER A 44 -47.76 -6.82 -1.02
CA SER A 44 -47.21 -8.18 -0.99
C SER A 44 -48.02 -9.07 -0.07
N ARG A 45 -48.01 -10.38 -0.31
CA ARG A 45 -48.57 -11.37 0.62
C ARG A 45 -47.71 -11.52 1.88
N SER A 46 -46.40 -11.31 1.75
CA SER A 46 -45.41 -11.34 2.82
C SER A 46 -44.23 -10.46 2.43
N ALA A 47 -43.66 -9.73 3.40
CA ALA A 47 -42.40 -9.01 3.24
C ALA A 47 -41.16 -9.93 3.44
N LEU A 48 -41.36 -11.12 4.03
CA LEU A 48 -40.32 -12.12 4.26
C LEU A 48 -40.26 -13.08 3.08
N ASN A 49 -39.05 -13.32 2.59
CA ASN A 49 -38.71 -14.34 1.61
C ASN A 49 -38.12 -15.54 2.34
N GLU A 50 -38.59 -16.74 2.00
CA GLU A 50 -37.97 -17.97 2.52
C GLU A 50 -36.61 -18.15 1.84
N VAL A 51 -35.58 -18.42 2.64
CA VAL A 51 -34.26 -18.74 2.12
C VAL A 51 -34.26 -20.22 1.71
N PRO A 52 -33.86 -20.56 0.47
CA PRO A 52 -33.75 -21.95 0.03
C PRO A 52 -32.88 -22.78 0.99
N GLY A 53 -33.27 -24.02 1.25
CA GLY A 53 -32.63 -24.88 2.26
C GLY A 53 -31.17 -25.24 1.97
N ASP A 54 -30.71 -25.05 0.74
CA ASP A 54 -29.34 -25.21 0.25
C ASP A 54 -28.50 -23.92 0.34
N SER A 55 -29.08 -22.83 0.83
CA SER A 55 -28.37 -21.56 1.03
C SER A 55 -27.43 -21.62 2.24
N LEU A 56 -26.24 -21.02 2.11
CA LEU A 56 -25.25 -20.90 3.18
C LEU A 56 -25.61 -19.84 4.25
N MET A 57 -26.75 -19.16 4.10
CA MET A 57 -27.14 -18.11 5.04
C MET A 57 -27.64 -18.72 6.36
N PRO A 58 -27.23 -18.20 7.53
CA PRO A 58 -27.53 -18.79 8.83
C PRO A 58 -28.98 -18.57 9.31
N PHE A 59 -29.89 -18.17 8.43
CA PHE A 59 -31.27 -17.82 8.75
C PHE A 59 -32.25 -18.34 7.69
N ARG A 60 -33.47 -18.70 8.12
CA ARG A 60 -34.51 -19.31 7.28
C ARG A 60 -35.36 -18.31 6.49
N TRP A 61 -35.45 -17.07 6.96
CA TRP A 61 -36.27 -16.02 6.35
C TRP A 61 -35.45 -14.74 6.22
N THR A 62 -35.65 -14.01 5.12
CA THR A 62 -34.97 -12.74 4.85
C THR A 62 -35.96 -11.68 4.38
N VAL A 63 -35.80 -10.45 4.83
CA VAL A 63 -36.42 -9.28 4.19
C VAL A 63 -35.42 -8.67 3.23
N ASN A 64 -35.84 -8.33 2.01
CA ASN A 64 -35.01 -7.54 1.10
C ASN A 64 -35.73 -6.22 0.79
N PRO A 65 -35.57 -5.18 1.64
CA PRO A 65 -36.30 -3.93 1.51
C PRO A 65 -35.73 -3.03 0.41
N TYR A 66 -34.65 -3.45 -0.25
CA TYR A 66 -33.96 -2.66 -1.26
C TYR A 66 -33.95 -3.40 -2.61
N ARG A 67 -34.15 -2.63 -3.69
CA ARG A 67 -33.82 -3.05 -5.05
C ARG A 67 -32.60 -2.24 -5.48
N GLY A 68 -31.47 -2.92 -5.58
CA GLY A 68 -30.17 -2.25 -5.55
C GLY A 68 -29.71 -1.97 -4.11
N CYS A 69 -28.63 -1.23 -3.97
CA CYS A 69 -28.08 -0.81 -2.68
C CYS A 69 -28.16 0.71 -2.59
N SER A 70 -28.45 1.30 -1.43
CA SER A 70 -28.34 2.75 -1.21
C SER A 70 -26.92 3.28 -1.48
N HIS A 71 -25.93 2.40 -1.34
CA HIS A 71 -24.53 2.65 -1.70
C HIS A 71 -24.29 2.68 -3.21
N ALA A 72 -25.28 2.26 -4.01
CA ALA A 72 -25.29 2.17 -5.46
C ALA A 72 -24.08 1.46 -6.12
N CYS A 73 -23.22 0.75 -5.36
CA CYS A 73 -21.93 0.18 -5.82
C CYS A 73 -21.19 1.11 -6.79
N VAL A 74 -21.40 2.42 -6.70
CA VAL A 74 -20.80 3.42 -7.57
C VAL A 74 -19.36 3.55 -7.11
N TYR A 75 -18.41 3.78 -8.02
CA TYR A 75 -17.00 3.98 -7.69
C TYR A 75 -16.10 2.75 -7.53
N CYS A 76 -16.19 1.79 -8.44
CA CYS A 76 -15.30 0.62 -8.41
C CYS A 76 -14.03 0.78 -9.26
N LEU A 77 -12.91 0.22 -8.78
CA LEU A 77 -11.59 0.16 -9.41
C LEU A 77 -11.18 -1.29 -9.70
N ARG A 78 -10.30 -1.50 -10.67
CA ARG A 78 -9.72 -2.82 -10.95
C ARG A 78 -8.92 -3.30 -9.73
N GLY A 79 -9.03 -4.60 -9.42
CA GLY A 79 -8.51 -5.19 -8.17
C GLY A 79 -7.02 -5.03 -7.90
N ASP A 80 -6.20 -4.82 -8.93
CA ASP A 80 -4.75 -4.59 -8.83
C ASP A 80 -4.39 -3.12 -8.54
N THR A 81 -5.37 -2.21 -8.53
CA THR A 81 -5.17 -0.78 -8.26
C THR A 81 -4.56 -0.60 -6.88
N ARG A 82 -3.38 0.04 -6.81
CA ARG A 82 -2.61 0.18 -5.56
C ARG A 82 -3.15 1.33 -4.73
N VAL A 83 -3.47 1.06 -3.47
CA VAL A 83 -3.88 2.04 -2.46
C VAL A 83 -2.71 2.28 -1.52
N LEU A 84 -2.41 3.54 -1.24
CA LEU A 84 -1.39 3.96 -0.29
C LEU A 84 -1.84 3.65 1.15
N MET A 85 -1.02 2.89 1.85
CA MET A 85 -1.24 2.49 3.23
C MET A 85 -0.71 3.57 4.19
N ALA A 86 -1.22 3.60 5.42
CA ALA A 86 -0.80 4.58 6.44
C ALA A 86 0.68 4.49 6.81
N ASP A 87 1.28 3.32 6.59
CA ASP A 87 2.68 3.00 6.84
C ASP A 87 3.60 3.39 5.67
N GLY A 88 3.04 3.97 4.61
CA GLY A 88 3.72 4.38 3.39
C GLY A 88 3.94 3.27 2.36
N GLY A 89 3.48 2.04 2.64
CA GLY A 89 3.45 0.95 1.68
C GLY A 89 2.24 1.02 0.73
N GLN A 90 2.08 -0.01 -0.11
CA GLN A 90 0.95 -0.11 -1.04
C GLN A 90 0.33 -1.49 -1.06
N THR A 91 -1.00 -1.51 -1.04
CA THR A 91 -1.78 -2.74 -1.15
C THR A 91 -2.76 -2.63 -2.30
N ALA A 92 -2.92 -3.69 -3.08
CA ALA A 92 -3.93 -3.68 -4.14
C ALA A 92 -5.33 -3.66 -3.51
N ILE A 93 -6.25 -2.88 -4.08
CA ILE A 93 -7.58 -2.65 -3.51
C ILE A 93 -8.33 -3.95 -3.21
N ALA A 94 -8.18 -4.99 -4.05
CA ALA A 94 -8.82 -6.30 -3.82
C ALA A 94 -8.35 -7.03 -2.54
N TYR A 95 -7.16 -6.70 -2.05
CA TYR A 95 -6.57 -7.31 -0.85
C TYR A 95 -6.80 -6.50 0.42
N LEU A 96 -7.40 -5.31 0.32
CA LEU A 96 -7.76 -4.53 1.50
C LEU A 96 -8.83 -5.25 2.34
N ARG A 97 -8.81 -4.96 3.64
CA ARG A 97 -9.74 -5.48 4.64
C ARG A 97 -10.30 -4.34 5.45
N VAL A 98 -11.51 -4.53 6.00
CA VAL A 98 -12.09 -3.59 6.95
C VAL A 98 -11.18 -3.50 8.18
N GLY A 99 -10.89 -2.27 8.62
CA GLY A 99 -9.92 -1.95 9.66
C GLY A 99 -8.51 -1.65 9.14
N ASP A 100 -8.20 -1.92 7.87
CA ASP A 100 -6.91 -1.51 7.31
C ASP A 100 -6.77 0.02 7.33
N ARG A 101 -5.58 0.49 7.71
CA ARG A 101 -5.27 1.92 7.77
C ARG A 101 -4.66 2.36 6.44
N VAL A 102 -5.41 3.19 5.72
CA VAL A 102 -5.05 3.73 4.40
C VAL A 102 -4.90 5.25 4.46
N VAL A 103 -4.36 5.82 3.40
CA VAL A 103 -4.28 7.27 3.23
C VAL A 103 -5.50 7.76 2.45
N GLY A 104 -6.32 8.59 3.10
CA GLY A 104 -7.38 9.37 2.48
C GLY A 104 -6.94 10.82 2.24
N THR A 105 -7.91 11.69 1.92
CA THR A 105 -7.66 13.15 1.92
C THR A 105 -8.77 13.91 2.61
N GLU A 106 -8.41 15.00 3.26
CA GLU A 106 -9.31 15.91 3.95
C GLU A 106 -9.06 17.34 3.45
N LYS A 107 -10.12 18.13 3.27
CA LYS A 107 -9.98 19.56 2.97
C LYS A 107 -9.81 20.34 4.26
N ARG A 108 -8.66 21.03 4.41
CA ARG A 108 -8.36 21.93 5.54
C ARG A 108 -8.10 23.34 5.00
N GLY A 109 -9.07 24.23 5.19
CA GLY A 109 -9.05 25.56 4.57
C GLY A 109 -9.04 25.44 3.04
N THR A 110 -8.04 26.06 2.40
CA THR A 110 -7.90 26.10 0.93
C THR A 110 -7.27 24.82 0.36
N TYR A 111 -6.53 24.04 1.18
CA TYR A 111 -5.75 22.90 0.70
C TYR A 111 -6.33 21.58 1.17
N ARG A 112 -6.16 20.54 0.34
CA ARG A 112 -6.36 19.15 0.76
C ARG A 112 -5.09 18.62 1.40
N HIS A 113 -5.24 17.77 2.39
CA HIS A 113 -4.14 17.10 3.08
C HIS A 113 -4.37 15.60 3.08
N TYR A 114 -3.29 14.84 2.96
CA TYR A 114 -3.30 13.41 3.21
C TYR A 114 -3.59 13.16 4.68
N VAL A 115 -4.51 12.24 4.96
CA VAL A 115 -4.88 11.86 6.32
C VAL A 115 -4.98 10.36 6.42
N THR A 116 -4.52 9.83 7.54
CA THR A 116 -4.71 8.41 7.84
C THR A 116 -6.18 8.16 8.19
N THR A 117 -6.75 7.14 7.58
CA THR A 117 -8.14 6.74 7.80
C THR A 117 -8.28 5.23 7.73
N GLU A 118 -9.39 4.69 8.22
CA GLU A 118 -9.67 3.26 8.20
C GLU A 118 -10.59 2.90 7.04
N VAL A 119 -10.38 1.71 6.48
CA VAL A 119 -11.34 1.06 5.59
C VAL A 119 -12.53 0.60 6.43
N LEU A 120 -13.70 1.20 6.20
CA LEU A 120 -14.95 0.91 6.90
C LEU A 120 -15.77 -0.17 6.21
N ALA A 121 -15.64 -0.29 4.89
CA ALA A 121 -16.32 -1.30 4.10
C ALA A 121 -15.48 -1.61 2.84
N HIS A 122 -15.59 -2.85 2.35
CA HIS A 122 -14.93 -3.33 1.15
C HIS A 122 -15.84 -4.33 0.45
N TRP A 123 -16.07 -4.16 -0.85
CA TRP A 123 -16.91 -5.05 -1.63
C TRP A 123 -16.45 -5.12 -3.09
N SER A 124 -17.01 -6.07 -3.83
CA SER A 124 -16.74 -6.26 -5.25
C SER A 124 -18.02 -6.36 -6.07
N THR A 125 -17.90 -5.99 -7.35
CA THR A 125 -18.96 -6.08 -8.36
C THR A 125 -18.34 -6.29 -9.73
N VAL A 126 -19.08 -6.91 -10.66
CA VAL A 126 -18.67 -6.98 -12.06
C VAL A 126 -19.27 -5.79 -12.80
N LYS A 127 -18.44 -5.02 -13.53
CA LYS A 127 -18.86 -3.82 -14.26
C LYS A 127 -18.09 -3.62 -15.57
N PRO A 128 -18.65 -2.93 -16.57
CA PRO A 128 -17.94 -2.48 -17.77
C PRO A 128 -16.73 -1.61 -17.41
N ALA A 129 -15.59 -1.93 -18.00
CA ALA A 129 -14.31 -1.34 -17.65
C ALA A 129 -13.88 -0.21 -18.58
N HIS A 130 -13.40 0.88 -17.98
CA HIS A 130 -12.83 2.02 -18.69
C HIS A 130 -11.40 2.24 -18.22
N ARG A 131 -10.48 2.44 -19.16
CA ARG A 131 -9.09 2.83 -18.89
C ARG A 131 -8.97 4.34 -18.95
N VAL A 132 -8.49 4.95 -17.87
CA VAL A 132 -8.10 6.36 -17.80
C VAL A 132 -6.58 6.44 -17.88
N ARG A 133 -6.06 7.11 -18.90
CA ARG A 133 -4.62 7.38 -19.06
C ARG A 133 -4.30 8.80 -18.66
N LEU A 134 -3.20 8.99 -17.93
CA LEU A 134 -2.71 10.31 -17.51
C LEU A 134 -1.41 10.70 -18.23
N GLY A 135 -1.07 11.99 -18.17
CA GLY A 135 0.11 12.55 -18.84
C GLY A 135 1.45 11.98 -18.37
N ASP A 136 1.54 11.55 -17.12
CA ASP A 136 2.72 10.87 -16.54
C ASP A 136 2.84 9.38 -16.94
N GLY A 137 1.93 8.90 -17.80
CA GLY A 137 1.86 7.50 -18.26
C GLY A 137 1.15 6.55 -17.30
N ALA A 138 0.57 7.06 -16.20
CA ALA A 138 -0.29 6.29 -15.32
C ALA A 138 -1.55 5.77 -16.05
N GLU A 139 -1.91 4.51 -15.79
CA GLU A 139 -3.20 3.94 -16.17
C GLU A 139 -4.02 3.54 -14.94
N LEU A 140 -5.31 3.90 -14.95
CA LEU A 140 -6.31 3.47 -13.98
C LEU A 140 -7.43 2.77 -14.73
N VAL A 141 -7.88 1.63 -14.20
CA VAL A 141 -9.05 0.94 -14.73
C VAL A 141 -10.16 1.02 -13.71
N ALA A 142 -11.29 1.60 -14.13
CA ALA A 142 -12.40 1.94 -13.25
C ALA A 142 -13.74 1.67 -13.95
N SER A 143 -14.81 1.63 -13.17
CA SER A 143 -16.16 1.62 -13.72
C SER A 143 -16.52 3.00 -14.30
N GLY A 144 -17.41 3.06 -15.29
CA GLY A 144 -17.80 4.34 -15.92
C GLY A 144 -18.46 5.33 -14.95
N ASP A 145 -19.05 4.82 -13.87
CA ASP A 145 -19.62 5.60 -12.77
C ASP A 145 -18.62 5.90 -11.63
N HIS A 146 -17.34 5.54 -11.77
CA HIS A 146 -16.32 5.92 -10.81
C HIS A 146 -16.06 7.43 -10.84
N GLN A 147 -15.81 8.05 -9.68
CA GLN A 147 -15.51 9.47 -9.57
C GLN A 147 -14.06 9.70 -9.18
N PHE A 148 -13.35 10.51 -9.97
CA PHE A 148 -12.05 11.02 -9.60
C PHE A 148 -12.17 12.48 -9.16
N LEU A 149 -11.40 12.85 -8.15
CA LEU A 149 -11.32 14.25 -7.74
C LEU A 149 -10.37 15.00 -8.68
N THR A 150 -10.83 16.14 -9.18
CA THR A 150 -10.03 17.09 -9.96
C THR A 150 -9.94 18.43 -9.25
N GLY A 151 -9.13 19.35 -9.76
CA GLY A 151 -9.13 20.75 -9.31
C GLY A 151 -10.49 21.46 -9.43
N ARG A 152 -11.42 20.90 -10.23
CA ARG A 152 -12.78 21.41 -10.48
C ARG A 152 -13.87 20.60 -9.76
N GLY A 153 -13.50 19.74 -8.83
CA GLY A 153 -14.43 18.89 -8.07
C GLY A 153 -14.46 17.45 -8.59
N TRP A 154 -15.46 16.68 -8.14
CA TRP A 154 -15.59 15.28 -8.50
C TRP A 154 -16.15 15.12 -9.92
N LYS A 155 -15.52 14.24 -10.70
CA LYS A 155 -15.89 13.94 -12.09
C LYS A 155 -16.02 12.44 -12.28
N TYR A 156 -17.14 12.01 -12.86
CA TYR A 156 -17.34 10.62 -13.26
C TYR A 156 -16.39 10.23 -14.40
N VAL A 157 -15.99 8.96 -14.50
CA VAL A 157 -15.15 8.47 -15.61
C VAL A 157 -15.84 8.69 -16.95
N THR A 158 -17.12 8.35 -17.05
CA THR A 158 -17.94 8.62 -18.23
C THR A 158 -19.21 9.38 -17.89
N GLY A 159 -19.76 10.09 -18.87
CA GLY A 159 -21.02 10.82 -18.75
C GLY A 159 -21.46 11.35 -20.10
N ALA A 160 -22.57 12.07 -20.11
CA ALA A 160 -23.07 12.76 -21.29
C ALA A 160 -23.35 14.23 -20.98
N MET A 161 -23.38 15.07 -22.01
CA MET A 161 -23.76 16.49 -21.85
C MET A 161 -25.27 16.68 -21.69
N ALA A 162 -26.07 15.69 -22.13
CA ALA A 162 -27.54 15.73 -22.09
C ALA A 162 -28.14 14.33 -21.84
N GLY A 163 -29.44 14.30 -21.56
CA GLY A 163 -30.20 13.07 -21.33
C GLY A 163 -29.96 12.43 -19.96
N ARG A 164 -30.35 11.15 -19.82
CA ARG A 164 -30.33 10.39 -18.56
C ARG A 164 -28.94 10.22 -17.92
N ASN A 165 -27.87 10.38 -18.71
CA ASN A 165 -26.49 10.26 -18.25
C ASN A 165 -25.82 11.63 -18.05
N ARG A 166 -26.60 12.72 -17.95
CA ARG A 166 -26.08 14.06 -17.71
C ARG A 166 -25.46 14.16 -16.32
N ARG A 167 -24.13 14.24 -16.28
CA ARG A 167 -23.35 14.38 -15.05
C ARG A 167 -21.97 14.97 -15.35
N PRO A 168 -21.26 15.57 -14.39
CA PRO A 168 -19.88 16.01 -14.61
C PRO A 168 -18.97 14.80 -14.88
N PHE A 169 -18.29 14.74 -16.01
CA PHE A 169 -17.42 13.61 -16.35
C PHE A 169 -16.02 14.07 -16.77
N LEU A 170 -15.07 13.13 -16.81
CA LEU A 170 -13.69 13.37 -17.19
C LEU A 170 -13.58 13.71 -18.67
N THR A 171 -12.76 14.71 -18.95
CA THR A 171 -12.36 15.14 -20.29
C THR A 171 -10.84 15.27 -20.33
N ALA A 172 -10.26 15.40 -21.53
CA ALA A 172 -8.82 15.61 -21.68
C ALA A 172 -8.30 16.95 -21.07
N ASN A 173 -9.22 17.83 -20.65
CA ASN A 173 -8.90 19.08 -19.97
C ASN A 173 -8.87 18.94 -18.44
N ASP A 174 -9.25 17.80 -17.89
CA ASP A 174 -9.27 17.58 -16.45
C ASP A 174 -7.92 17.06 -15.96
N GLU A 175 -7.54 17.50 -14.76
CA GLU A 175 -6.34 17.08 -14.07
C GLU A 175 -6.74 16.46 -12.72
N LEU A 176 -6.31 15.22 -12.49
CA LEU A 176 -6.64 14.49 -11.28
C LEU A 176 -5.80 15.00 -10.09
N LEU A 177 -6.33 14.85 -8.89
CA LEU A 177 -5.59 15.09 -7.65
C LEU A 177 -5.07 13.78 -7.07
N GLY A 178 -3.77 13.71 -6.82
CA GLY A 178 -3.09 12.54 -6.29
C GLY A 178 -1.58 12.76 -6.23
N PHE A 179 -0.80 11.68 -6.14
CA PHE A 179 0.67 11.72 -6.15
C PHE A 179 1.30 11.16 -7.45
N GLY A 180 0.46 10.71 -8.38
CA GLY A 180 0.88 10.15 -9.68
C GLY A 180 1.50 8.77 -9.59
N ARG A 181 2.23 8.41 -10.65
CA ARG A 181 2.92 7.12 -10.72
C ARG A 181 3.97 7.01 -9.62
N SER A 182 3.90 5.91 -8.88
CA SER A 182 4.92 5.56 -7.88
C SER A 182 5.68 4.29 -8.28
N GLY A 183 6.81 4.02 -7.60
CA GLY A 183 7.65 2.87 -7.90
C GLY A 183 7.00 1.54 -7.51
N GLU A 184 7.44 0.45 -8.16
CA GLU A 184 7.06 -0.91 -7.78
C GLU A 184 7.94 -1.41 -6.64
N THR A 185 7.35 -2.13 -5.68
CA THR A 185 8.12 -2.83 -4.64
C THR A 185 8.71 -4.11 -5.20
N LEU A 186 10.04 -4.15 -5.32
CA LEU A 186 10.76 -5.30 -5.85
C LEU A 186 10.96 -6.39 -4.77
N PRO A 187 10.91 -7.68 -5.13
CA PRO A 187 11.13 -8.79 -4.20
C PRO A 187 12.47 -8.71 -3.44
N VAL A 188 12.47 -9.15 -2.19
CA VAL A 188 13.68 -9.24 -1.35
C VAL A 188 14.48 -10.50 -1.72
N CYS A 189 15.68 -10.30 -2.25
CA CYS A 189 16.66 -11.36 -2.54
C CYS A 189 17.85 -11.34 -1.58
N ALA A 190 18.79 -12.27 -1.73
CA ALA A 190 19.98 -12.35 -0.89
C ALA A 190 20.84 -11.07 -0.92
N ASP A 191 21.04 -10.49 -2.11
CA ASP A 191 21.80 -9.25 -2.27
C ASP A 191 21.15 -8.06 -1.56
N TYR A 192 19.82 -7.94 -1.64
CA TYR A 192 19.10 -6.93 -0.87
C TYR A 192 19.30 -7.11 0.63
N ARG A 193 19.21 -8.34 1.14
CA ARG A 193 19.45 -8.62 2.56
C ARG A 193 20.86 -8.21 3.00
N ARG A 194 21.87 -8.53 2.18
CA ARG A 194 23.26 -8.14 2.42
C ARG A 194 23.44 -6.62 2.42
N GLY A 195 22.85 -5.92 1.45
CA GLY A 195 22.85 -4.46 1.40
C GLY A 195 22.21 -3.86 2.65
N TYR A 196 21.02 -4.36 3.04
CA TYR A 196 20.32 -3.90 4.24
C TYR A 196 21.18 -4.04 5.50
N LEU A 197 21.80 -5.21 5.69
CA LEU A 197 22.70 -5.43 6.81
C LEU A 197 23.92 -4.50 6.74
N ALA A 198 24.49 -4.27 5.56
CA ALA A 198 25.63 -3.37 5.39
C ALA A 198 25.32 -1.92 5.80
N GLY A 199 24.17 -1.40 5.38
CA GLY A 199 23.71 -0.05 5.75
C GLY A 199 23.34 0.06 7.22
N MET A 200 22.58 -0.90 7.74
CA MET A 200 22.12 -0.92 9.13
C MET A 200 23.28 -1.05 10.13
N VAL A 201 24.18 -2.02 9.92
CA VAL A 201 25.29 -2.28 10.85
C VAL A 201 26.31 -1.15 10.84
N ARG A 202 26.51 -0.46 9.72
CA ARG A 202 27.41 0.71 9.67
C ARG A 202 26.82 1.97 10.29
N GLY A 203 25.50 2.13 10.22
CA GLY A 203 24.83 3.25 10.89
C GLY A 203 24.80 3.06 12.41
N ASP A 204 24.18 1.97 12.88
CA ASP A 204 23.86 1.79 14.31
C ASP A 204 24.51 0.56 14.97
N GLY A 205 25.27 -0.23 14.20
CA GLY A 205 25.87 -1.47 14.68
C GLY A 205 27.24 -1.25 15.34
N HIS A 206 27.48 -1.99 16.41
CA HIS A 206 28.79 -2.08 17.04
C HIS A 206 29.39 -3.47 16.77
N LEU A 207 30.32 -3.52 15.82
CA LEU A 207 31.01 -4.73 15.36
C LEU A 207 32.53 -4.59 15.59
N THR A 208 33.11 -5.47 16.40
CA THR A 208 34.54 -5.37 16.74
C THR A 208 35.14 -6.69 17.20
N VAL A 209 36.45 -6.80 17.02
CA VAL A 209 37.29 -7.90 17.49
C VAL A 209 38.45 -7.32 18.29
N TYR A 210 38.47 -7.58 19.58
CA TYR A 210 39.52 -7.10 20.49
C TYR A 210 40.51 -8.22 20.75
N ARG A 211 41.80 -7.99 20.47
CA ARG A 211 42.86 -8.90 20.90
C ARG A 211 43.39 -8.44 22.25
N TYR A 212 43.32 -9.28 23.27
CA TYR A 212 43.94 -8.99 24.56
C TYR A 212 44.95 -10.05 24.96
N GLN A 213 45.95 -9.62 25.72
CA GLN A 213 46.97 -10.48 26.27
C GLN A 213 46.46 -11.06 27.59
N ARG A 214 46.37 -12.38 27.71
CA ARG A 214 45.93 -13.04 28.95
C ARG A 214 47.01 -12.91 30.02
N ALA A 215 46.81 -12.06 31.01
CA ALA A 215 47.62 -12.07 32.23
C ALA A 215 47.34 -13.36 33.02
N GLY A 216 48.39 -14.14 33.29
CA GLY A 216 48.30 -15.55 33.70
C GLY A 216 47.72 -15.78 35.09
N ARG A 217 46.69 -16.63 35.19
CA ARG A 217 46.54 -17.56 36.33
C ARG A 217 47.12 -18.90 35.90
N LYS A 218 48.31 -19.22 36.44
CA LYS A 218 49.18 -20.38 36.10
C LYS A 218 48.52 -21.76 36.15
N ARG A 219 47.28 -21.90 36.62
CA ARG A 219 46.68 -23.22 36.92
C ARG A 219 45.97 -23.90 35.74
N TYR A 220 45.66 -23.18 34.65
CA TYR A 220 44.94 -23.73 33.48
C TYR A 220 45.46 -23.20 32.13
N GLN A 221 46.77 -22.97 32.00
CA GLN A 221 47.38 -22.70 30.69
C GLN A 221 47.44 -24.01 29.89
N ARG A 222 46.37 -24.29 29.13
CA ARG A 222 46.42 -25.26 28.03
C ARG A 222 47.48 -24.76 27.05
N ALA A 223 48.54 -25.53 26.84
CA ALA A 223 49.68 -25.15 26.01
C ALA A 223 49.22 -24.67 24.62
N GLY A 224 49.56 -23.41 24.27
CA GLY A 224 49.39 -22.88 22.91
C GLY A 224 48.62 -21.56 22.73
N ARG A 225 47.84 -21.06 23.69
CA ARG A 225 47.08 -19.79 23.52
C ARG A 225 47.67 -18.62 24.30
N LYS A 226 48.50 -17.79 23.64
CA LYS A 226 49.14 -16.57 24.20
C LYS A 226 48.24 -15.31 24.18
N HIS A 227 47.19 -15.30 23.36
CA HIS A 227 46.22 -14.20 23.23
C HIS A 227 44.78 -14.74 23.28
N GLY A 228 43.85 -13.90 23.73
CA GLY A 228 42.42 -14.15 23.62
C GLY A 228 41.78 -13.10 22.72
N ASP A 229 41.04 -13.53 21.71
CA ASP A 229 40.24 -12.64 20.87
C ASP A 229 38.82 -12.59 21.46
N VAL A 230 38.33 -11.37 21.72
CA VAL A 230 36.94 -11.12 22.10
C VAL A 230 36.22 -10.65 20.85
N HIS A 231 35.19 -11.38 20.46
CA HIS A 231 34.34 -11.04 19.32
C HIS A 231 33.05 -10.42 19.85
N GLN A 232 32.67 -9.26 19.33
CA GLN A 232 31.44 -8.59 19.75
C GLN A 232 30.70 -7.97 18.57
N PHE A 233 29.46 -8.39 18.41
CA PHE A 233 28.45 -7.69 17.64
C PHE A 233 27.29 -7.28 18.55
N ARG A 234 26.84 -6.04 18.43
CA ARG A 234 25.60 -5.54 19.04
C ARG A 234 24.92 -4.54 18.11
N LEU A 235 23.62 -4.68 17.90
CA LEU A 235 22.77 -3.69 17.24
C LEU A 235 21.65 -3.32 18.21
N ALA A 236 21.50 -2.05 18.54
CA ALA A 236 20.52 -1.57 19.51
C ALA A 236 19.66 -0.47 18.86
N LEU A 237 18.35 -0.70 18.78
CA LEU A 237 17.41 0.17 18.07
C LEU A 237 16.18 0.47 18.94
N ALA A 238 15.60 1.65 18.74
CA ALA A 238 14.30 2.01 19.32
C ALA A 238 13.14 1.36 18.57
N ASP A 239 13.38 1.02 17.30
CA ASP A 239 12.37 0.57 16.37
C ASP A 239 12.50 -0.93 16.16
N VAL A 240 11.52 -1.65 16.69
CA VAL A 240 11.55 -3.10 16.75
C VAL A 240 11.44 -3.71 15.35
N GLU A 241 10.76 -3.06 14.40
CA GLU A 241 10.59 -3.61 13.04
C GLU A 241 11.93 -3.74 12.30
N ALA A 242 12.82 -2.75 12.43
CA ALA A 242 14.16 -2.80 11.87
C ALA A 242 15.04 -3.84 12.56
N LEU A 243 14.90 -3.97 13.89
CA LEU A 243 15.63 -4.97 14.67
C LEU A 243 15.20 -6.39 14.31
N ASP A 244 13.89 -6.63 14.17
CA ASP A 244 13.29 -7.88 13.71
C ASP A 244 13.80 -8.25 12.32
N ARG A 245 13.79 -7.29 11.38
CA ARG A 245 14.27 -7.49 10.02
C ARG A 245 15.76 -7.83 9.99
N ALA A 246 16.59 -7.06 10.70
CA ALA A 246 18.03 -7.32 10.80
C ALA A 246 18.30 -8.71 11.41
N GLN A 247 17.60 -9.08 12.48
CA GLN A 247 17.73 -10.38 13.11
C GLN A 247 17.30 -11.52 12.17
N GLY A 248 16.20 -11.37 11.44
CA GLY A 248 15.73 -12.34 10.46
C GLY A 248 16.70 -12.54 9.29
N TYR A 249 17.30 -11.45 8.79
CA TYR A 249 18.31 -11.53 7.72
C TYR A 249 19.60 -12.19 8.22
N LEU A 250 20.07 -11.86 9.43
CA LEU A 250 21.21 -12.53 10.06
C LEU A 250 20.96 -14.03 10.25
N ALA A 251 19.76 -14.40 10.72
CA ALA A 251 19.39 -15.81 10.91
C ALA A 251 19.36 -16.58 9.57
N THR A 252 18.88 -15.96 8.49
CA THR A 252 18.91 -16.53 7.13
C THR A 252 20.33 -16.81 6.65
N GLU A 253 21.30 -16.00 7.10
CA GLU A 253 22.73 -16.16 6.80
C GLU A 253 23.47 -17.05 7.83
N GLY A 254 22.73 -17.76 8.68
CA GLY A 254 23.29 -18.69 9.68
C GLY A 254 23.81 -18.04 10.96
N VAL A 255 23.62 -16.73 11.15
CA VAL A 255 24.07 -15.99 12.33
C VAL A 255 22.96 -15.91 13.37
N ARG A 256 23.10 -16.68 14.45
CA ARG A 256 22.19 -16.61 15.60
C ARG A 256 22.55 -15.41 16.49
N THR A 257 21.53 -14.67 16.91
CA THR A 257 21.67 -13.52 17.83
C THR A 257 20.65 -13.63 18.96
N ASP A 258 21.08 -13.22 20.16
CA ASP A 258 20.24 -13.15 21.35
C ASP A 258 19.65 -11.75 21.48
N ARG A 259 18.35 -11.66 21.81
CA ARG A 259 17.63 -10.40 22.03
C ARG A 259 17.55 -10.07 23.52
N PHE A 260 17.74 -8.80 23.87
CA PHE A 260 17.65 -8.32 25.24
C PHE A 260 17.27 -6.82 25.32
N PRO A 261 16.64 -6.37 26.42
CA PRO A 261 16.45 -4.94 26.67
C PRO A 261 17.81 -4.24 26.84
N PHE A 262 18.03 -3.13 26.15
CA PHE A 262 19.31 -2.41 26.17
C PHE A 262 19.28 -1.19 27.08
N SER A 263 18.25 -0.35 26.96
CA SER A 263 18.04 0.79 27.84
C SER A 263 16.54 1.08 28.00
N PRO A 264 16.07 1.43 29.20
CA PRO A 264 14.68 1.82 29.41
C PRO A 264 14.36 3.15 28.72
N ALA A 265 13.07 3.45 28.56
CA ALA A 265 12.62 4.76 28.09
C ALA A 265 12.96 5.84 29.14
N SER A 266 13.33 7.02 28.66
CA SER A 266 13.48 8.23 29.47
C SER A 266 12.61 9.35 28.89
N MET A 267 12.51 10.49 29.58
CA MET A 267 11.78 11.65 29.04
C MET A 267 12.31 12.14 27.69
N GLN A 268 13.56 11.81 27.34
CA GLN A 268 14.21 12.29 26.11
C GLN A 268 14.46 11.18 25.08
N ARG A 269 14.37 9.90 25.46
CA ARG A 269 14.73 8.77 24.58
C ARG A 269 13.77 7.60 24.74
N ARG A 270 13.43 6.97 23.62
CA ARG A 270 12.65 5.73 23.59
C ARG A 270 13.47 4.57 24.16
N ALA A 271 12.78 3.55 24.68
CA ALA A 271 13.43 2.32 25.11
C ALA A 271 14.15 1.66 23.92
N LEU A 272 15.32 1.10 24.16
CA LEU A 272 16.11 0.40 23.16
C LEU A 272 16.08 -1.10 23.43
N THR A 273 15.87 -1.87 22.37
CA THR A 273 16.07 -3.32 22.36
C THR A 273 17.32 -3.61 21.54
N ALA A 274 18.12 -4.60 21.96
CA ALA A 274 19.32 -4.98 21.24
C ALA A 274 19.34 -6.46 20.88
N ILE A 275 20.03 -6.76 19.79
CA ILE A 275 20.48 -8.10 19.44
C ILE A 275 22.01 -8.17 19.55
N ARG A 276 22.55 -9.32 19.95
CA ARG A 276 24.00 -9.53 20.04
C ARG A 276 24.43 -10.93 19.61
N THR A 277 25.69 -11.05 19.20
CA THR A 277 26.43 -12.32 19.17
C THR A 277 27.88 -12.05 19.57
N SER A 278 28.47 -12.99 20.30
CA SER A 278 29.89 -12.96 20.69
C SER A 278 30.66 -14.16 20.16
N THR A 279 30.03 -14.96 19.30
CA THR A 279 30.70 -16.11 18.67
C THR A 279 31.69 -15.62 17.61
N ALA A 280 32.88 -16.22 17.57
CA ALA A 280 33.88 -15.89 16.57
C ALA A 280 33.34 -16.08 15.14
N ALA A 281 32.65 -17.20 14.89
CA ALA A 281 32.03 -17.51 13.60
C ALA A 281 30.92 -16.50 13.24
N GLY A 282 30.04 -16.15 14.17
CA GLY A 282 28.96 -15.19 13.92
C GLY A 282 29.49 -13.79 13.63
N VAL A 283 30.47 -13.30 14.39
CA VAL A 283 31.10 -11.99 14.16
C VAL A 283 31.87 -11.96 12.84
N ALA A 284 32.64 -13.00 12.53
CA ALA A 284 33.33 -13.12 11.24
C ALA A 284 32.33 -13.10 10.08
N ARG A 285 31.24 -13.87 10.18
CA ARG A 285 30.19 -13.90 9.17
C ARG A 285 29.52 -12.54 8.99
N ILE A 286 29.23 -11.81 10.08
CA ILE A 286 28.69 -10.44 9.97
C ILE A 286 29.68 -9.54 9.24
N SER A 287 30.96 -9.57 9.59
CA SER A 287 32.00 -8.78 8.92
C SER A 287 32.05 -9.05 7.41
N GLU A 288 31.96 -10.32 6.98
CA GLU A 288 31.87 -10.70 5.57
C GLU A 288 30.61 -10.14 4.89
N LEU A 289 29.45 -10.30 5.53
CA LEU A 289 28.16 -9.87 4.96
C LEU A 289 28.12 -8.38 4.70
N VAL A 290 28.69 -7.60 5.60
CA VAL A 290 28.68 -6.14 5.52
C VAL A 290 29.83 -5.60 4.67
N THR A 291 30.77 -6.41 4.18
CA THR A 291 31.86 -5.90 3.34
C THR A 291 31.33 -5.21 2.07
N TRP A 292 31.92 -4.06 1.71
CA TRP A 292 31.58 -3.36 0.48
C TRP A 292 31.89 -4.26 -0.72
N PRO A 293 30.91 -4.57 -1.60
CA PRO A 293 31.19 -5.33 -2.79
C PRO A 293 32.03 -4.49 -3.76
N GLY A 294 32.94 -5.12 -4.51
CA GLY A 294 33.71 -4.40 -5.54
C GLY A 294 32.83 -3.81 -6.65
N VAL A 295 31.76 -4.53 -7.03
CA VAL A 295 30.70 -4.03 -7.91
C VAL A 295 29.36 -4.32 -7.24
N PRO A 296 28.66 -3.31 -6.70
CA PRO A 296 27.37 -3.51 -6.06
C PRO A 296 26.28 -3.79 -7.09
N THR A 297 25.43 -4.79 -6.84
CA THR A 297 24.24 -5.02 -7.66
C THR A 297 23.14 -4.02 -7.30
N ALA A 298 22.21 -3.73 -8.21
CA ALA A 298 21.06 -2.88 -7.93
C ALA A 298 20.27 -3.38 -6.70
N ALA A 299 20.08 -4.70 -6.57
CA ALA A 299 19.42 -5.26 -5.39
C ALA A 299 20.17 -4.96 -4.09
N TRP A 300 21.51 -5.07 -4.11
CA TRP A 300 22.35 -4.71 -2.97
C TRP A 300 22.28 -3.21 -2.65
N GLN A 301 22.36 -2.33 -3.64
CA GLN A 301 22.26 -0.86 -3.44
C GLN A 301 20.91 -0.47 -2.84
N ARG A 302 19.82 -1.08 -3.33
CA ARG A 302 18.47 -0.90 -2.79
C ARG A 302 18.38 -1.33 -1.33
N GLY A 303 18.97 -2.49 -1.00
CA GLY A 303 19.11 -2.96 0.37
C GLY A 303 19.91 -1.98 1.23
N PHE A 304 21.06 -1.52 0.73
CA PHE A 304 21.93 -0.57 1.41
C PHE A 304 21.20 0.73 1.76
N LEU A 305 20.49 1.31 0.79
CA LEU A 305 19.63 2.49 1.01
C LEU A 305 18.58 2.24 2.10
N ALA A 306 17.97 1.05 2.14
CA ALA A 306 16.98 0.71 3.16
C ALA A 306 17.61 0.62 4.56
N GLY A 307 18.77 -0.04 4.67
CA GLY A 307 19.49 -0.19 5.93
C GLY A 307 19.99 1.14 6.48
N VAL A 308 20.63 1.96 5.64
CA VAL A 308 21.17 3.27 6.06
C VAL A 308 20.04 4.27 6.35
N PHE A 309 18.92 4.21 5.63
CA PHE A 309 17.76 5.05 5.92
C PHE A 309 17.05 4.64 7.23
N ASP A 310 16.98 3.34 7.52
CA ASP A 310 16.45 2.88 8.79
C ASP A 310 17.36 3.29 9.96
N ALA A 311 18.68 3.19 9.82
CA ALA A 311 19.61 3.65 10.86
C ALA A 311 19.57 5.19 11.02
N GLU A 312 19.95 5.92 9.97
CA GLU A 312 20.30 7.34 10.03
C GLU A 312 19.38 8.26 9.20
N GLY A 313 18.46 7.66 8.45
CA GLY A 313 17.52 8.38 7.62
C GLY A 313 16.47 9.14 8.42
N SER A 314 16.05 10.27 7.88
CA SER A 314 14.94 11.06 8.43
C SER A 314 14.07 11.62 7.31
N ARG A 315 12.77 11.71 7.58
CA ARG A 315 11.81 12.39 6.72
C ARG A 315 10.92 13.29 7.59
N SER A 316 11.12 14.60 7.49
CA SER A 316 10.35 15.59 8.26
C SER A 316 10.22 16.88 7.46
N GLN A 317 9.14 17.64 7.65
CA GLN A 317 8.90 18.93 6.99
C GLN A 317 9.14 18.90 5.46
N HIS A 318 8.72 17.82 4.80
CA HIS A 318 8.93 17.61 3.35
C HIS A 318 10.39 17.48 2.91
N VAL A 319 11.30 17.09 3.80
CA VAL A 319 12.70 16.81 3.49
C VAL A 319 13.01 15.35 3.85
N LEU A 320 13.49 14.59 2.87
CA LEU A 320 14.05 13.25 3.07
C LEU A 320 15.58 13.33 2.97
N ARG A 321 16.28 12.91 4.02
CA ARG A 321 17.75 12.93 4.07
C ARG A 321 18.32 11.77 4.87
N ILE A 322 19.56 11.42 4.53
CA ILE A 322 20.41 10.49 5.28
C ILE A 322 21.62 11.27 5.77
N THR A 323 21.86 11.28 7.07
CA THR A 323 22.93 12.05 7.70
C THR A 323 23.99 11.09 8.23
N ASN A 324 25.27 11.35 7.99
CA ASN A 324 26.34 10.54 8.58
C ASN A 324 27.62 11.38 8.73
N THR A 325 28.56 10.91 9.55
CA THR A 325 29.91 11.48 9.65
C THR A 325 30.94 10.73 8.79
N ASP A 326 30.60 9.53 8.32
CA ASP A 326 31.44 8.71 7.46
C ASP A 326 31.23 9.08 5.98
N ALA A 327 32.29 9.60 5.36
CA ALA A 327 32.28 10.01 3.95
C ALA A 327 32.08 8.82 2.99
N GLU A 328 32.51 7.61 3.34
CA GLU A 328 32.34 6.41 2.51
C GLU A 328 30.85 6.02 2.45
N ILE A 329 30.14 6.07 3.59
CA ILE A 329 28.69 5.83 3.65
C ILE A 329 27.94 6.87 2.81
N LEU A 330 28.32 8.15 2.89
CA LEU A 330 27.69 9.23 2.13
C LEU A 330 27.95 9.11 0.62
N SER A 331 29.15 8.69 0.21
CA SER A 331 29.48 8.42 -1.20
C SER A 331 28.61 7.30 -1.76
N HIS A 332 28.61 6.14 -1.10
CA HIS A 332 27.79 5.00 -1.53
C HIS A 332 26.29 5.29 -1.50
N THR A 333 25.83 6.14 -0.58
CA THR A 333 24.43 6.58 -0.56
C THR A 333 24.11 7.42 -1.79
N SER A 334 24.99 8.35 -2.17
CA SER A 334 24.82 9.21 -3.35
C SER A 334 24.88 8.40 -4.65
N GLU A 335 25.83 7.47 -4.77
CA GLU A 335 25.96 6.55 -5.91
C GLU A 335 24.73 5.67 -6.08
N ALA A 336 24.24 5.06 -4.98
CA ALA A 336 23.05 4.23 -5.02
C ALA A 336 21.79 5.02 -5.38
N LEU A 337 21.66 6.26 -4.90
CA LEU A 337 20.54 7.14 -5.28
C LEU A 337 20.60 7.51 -6.77
N ALA A 338 21.79 7.82 -7.28
CA ALA A 338 22.00 8.15 -8.69
C ALA A 338 21.67 6.97 -9.62
N GLU A 339 22.04 5.73 -9.24
CA GLU A 339 21.70 4.50 -9.99
C GLU A 339 20.18 4.36 -10.19
N PHE A 340 19.39 4.72 -9.19
CA PHE A 340 17.92 4.69 -9.27
C PHE A 340 17.30 6.00 -9.79
N GLY A 341 18.12 6.90 -10.34
CA GLY A 341 17.69 8.16 -10.94
C GLY A 341 17.09 9.16 -9.96
N PHE A 342 17.42 9.07 -8.67
CA PHE A 342 17.03 10.10 -7.70
C PHE A 342 17.91 11.33 -7.86
N ASP A 343 17.28 12.50 -7.85
CA ASP A 343 17.98 13.76 -7.74
C ASP A 343 18.38 14.00 -6.28
N ALA A 344 19.62 13.67 -5.93
CA ALA A 344 20.16 13.80 -4.58
C ALA A 344 21.34 14.79 -4.53
N VAL A 345 21.43 15.54 -3.44
CA VAL A 345 22.51 16.50 -3.19
C VAL A 345 23.21 16.17 -1.87
N LEU A 346 24.54 16.15 -1.89
CA LEU A 346 25.36 16.11 -0.69
C LEU A 346 25.46 17.53 -0.12
N GLU A 347 24.95 17.74 1.09
CA GLU A 347 25.06 18.98 1.84
C GLU A 347 26.08 18.79 2.97
N ASP A 348 27.27 19.35 2.78
CA ASP A 348 28.26 19.50 3.85
C ASP A 348 28.24 20.94 4.37
N ARG A 349 28.04 21.10 5.68
CA ARG A 349 28.02 22.40 6.36
C ARG A 349 29.35 22.73 7.02
N ASN A 350 30.42 21.99 6.73
CA ASN A 350 31.76 22.12 7.31
C ASN A 350 31.71 22.21 8.85
N ARG A 351 30.87 21.37 9.46
CA ARG A 351 30.77 21.33 10.92
C ARG A 351 32.03 20.69 11.50
N ALA A 352 32.45 21.16 12.66
CA ALA A 352 33.63 20.61 13.36
C ALA A 352 33.54 19.10 13.67
N ASN A 353 32.32 18.53 13.68
CA ASN A 353 32.08 17.10 13.89
C ASN A 353 32.03 16.27 12.58
N GLY A 354 32.28 16.86 11.42
CA GLY A 354 32.27 16.17 10.12
C GLY A 354 30.88 15.73 9.63
N LEU A 355 29.81 16.24 10.23
CA LEU A 355 28.44 15.83 9.90
C LEU A 355 27.97 16.43 8.58
N ALA A 356 27.69 15.57 7.60
CA ALA A 356 27.10 15.92 6.31
C ALA A 356 25.83 15.09 6.06
N CYS A 357 25.02 15.50 5.08
CA CYS A 357 23.80 14.75 4.73
C CYS A 357 23.54 14.69 3.23
N VAL A 358 23.07 13.54 2.76
CA VAL A 358 22.54 13.37 1.40
C VAL A 358 21.04 13.64 1.45
N ARG A 359 20.58 14.67 0.73
CA ARG A 359 19.16 15.06 0.66
C ARG A 359 18.57 14.73 -0.70
N ILE A 360 17.42 14.06 -0.70
CA ILE A 360 16.64 13.78 -1.91
C ILE A 360 15.78 15.00 -2.25
N ARG A 361 15.81 15.43 -3.51
CA ARG A 361 15.00 16.53 -4.07
C ARG A 361 13.77 15.96 -4.79
N GLY A 362 12.87 16.83 -5.27
CA GLY A 362 11.65 16.42 -5.99
C GLY A 362 10.42 16.12 -5.11
N GLY A 363 10.51 16.40 -3.81
CA GLY A 363 9.33 16.45 -2.94
C GLY A 363 8.61 15.12 -2.74
N LEU A 364 7.28 15.18 -2.60
CA LEU A 364 6.47 14.04 -2.16
C LEU A 364 6.55 12.85 -3.14
N ARG A 365 6.53 13.10 -4.44
CA ARG A 365 6.59 12.07 -5.48
C ARG A 365 7.86 11.24 -5.37
N GLU A 366 9.01 11.92 -5.27
CA GLU A 366 10.31 11.27 -5.12
C GLU A 366 10.44 10.54 -3.78
N HIS A 367 9.86 11.09 -2.71
CA HIS A 367 9.83 10.39 -1.42
C HIS A 367 8.99 9.11 -1.46
N LEU A 368 7.83 9.11 -2.13
CA LEU A 368 7.03 7.91 -2.34
C LEU A 368 7.76 6.88 -3.20
N ARG A 369 8.40 7.34 -4.29
CA ARG A 369 9.24 6.49 -5.14
C ARG A 369 10.36 5.85 -4.34
N PHE A 370 11.03 6.61 -3.49
CA PHE A 370 12.05 6.10 -2.56
C PHE A 370 11.47 5.03 -1.65
N VAL A 371 10.37 5.31 -0.94
CA VAL A 371 9.77 4.34 0.00
C VAL A 371 9.37 3.04 -0.70
N HIS A 372 8.71 3.09 -1.85
CA HIS A 372 8.24 1.87 -2.53
C HIS A 372 9.38 1.06 -3.15
N LEU A 373 10.38 1.74 -3.71
CA LEU A 373 11.54 1.07 -4.30
C LEU A 373 12.45 0.47 -3.22
N VAL A 374 12.81 1.27 -2.23
CA VAL A 374 13.81 0.92 -1.20
C VAL A 374 13.22 -0.01 -0.14
N ASP A 375 11.94 0.13 0.18
CA ASP A 375 11.21 -0.65 1.19
C ASP A 375 11.86 -0.62 2.61
N PRO A 376 12.05 0.56 3.22
CA PRO A 376 12.60 0.68 4.58
C PRO A 376 11.71 0.00 5.63
N ALA A 377 12.30 -0.57 6.68
CA ALA A 377 11.56 -1.29 7.72
C ALA A 377 10.81 -0.34 8.64
N ILE A 378 11.39 0.84 8.87
CA ILE A 378 10.91 1.77 9.87
C ILE A 378 9.77 2.61 9.29
N ARG A 379 8.55 2.07 9.36
CA ARG A 379 7.37 2.65 8.72
C ARG A 379 6.94 4.00 9.28
N ARG A 380 7.22 4.33 10.54
CA ARG A 380 6.91 5.67 11.07
C ARG A 380 7.63 6.79 10.29
N LYS A 381 8.81 6.51 9.69
CA LYS A 381 9.55 7.46 8.84
C LYS A 381 8.87 7.66 7.48
N CYS A 382 7.96 6.77 7.11
CA CYS A 382 7.29 6.69 5.82
C CYS A 382 5.85 7.23 5.82
N SER A 383 5.28 7.59 6.98
CA SER A 383 3.91 8.13 7.05
C SER A 383 3.73 9.43 6.27
N PHE A 384 2.63 9.60 5.54
CA PHE A 384 2.36 10.82 4.76
C PHE A 384 1.28 11.72 5.38
N ASP A 385 0.91 11.44 6.63
CA ASP A 385 -0.14 12.16 7.34
C ASP A 385 0.15 13.67 7.46
N GLY A 386 -0.87 14.48 7.23
CA GLY A 386 -0.81 15.94 7.33
C GLY A 386 -0.12 16.65 6.18
N ILE A 387 0.36 15.95 5.15
CA ILE A 387 1.01 16.56 3.99
C ILE A 387 -0.04 17.12 3.03
N ALA A 388 0.14 18.36 2.58
CA ALA A 388 -0.72 18.94 1.56
C ALA A 388 -0.65 18.12 0.26
N VAL A 389 -1.80 17.85 -0.35
CA VAL A 389 -1.93 17.17 -1.64
C VAL A 389 -1.44 18.14 -2.72
N LYS A 390 -0.14 18.09 -3.00
CA LYS A 390 0.54 18.80 -4.08
C LYS A 390 1.33 17.77 -4.86
N SER A 391 1.19 17.80 -6.17
CA SER A 391 1.93 16.95 -7.09
C SER A 391 2.45 17.82 -8.22
N ASP A 392 3.69 17.56 -8.61
CA ASP A 392 4.33 18.07 -9.83
C ASP A 392 4.21 17.05 -10.98
N ALA A 393 3.59 15.89 -10.75
CA ALA A 393 3.29 14.91 -11.79
C ALA A 393 2.23 15.45 -12.77
N ASP A 394 2.38 15.10 -14.04
CA ASP A 394 1.41 15.43 -15.09
C ASP A 394 0.17 14.52 -14.95
N LEU A 395 -0.78 14.93 -14.11
CA LEU A 395 -2.01 14.19 -13.83
C LEU A 395 -3.16 14.56 -14.76
N ARG A 396 -2.87 15.23 -15.88
CA ARG A 396 -3.88 15.53 -16.90
C ARG A 396 -4.40 14.24 -17.50
N VAL A 397 -5.72 14.12 -17.61
CA VAL A 397 -6.34 13.01 -18.34
C VAL A 397 -5.98 13.16 -19.82
N VAL A 398 -5.37 12.13 -20.38
CA VAL A 398 -5.01 12.06 -21.80
C VAL A 398 -6.10 11.35 -22.57
N GLU A 399 -6.63 10.25 -22.02
CA GLU A 399 -7.57 9.39 -22.69
C GLU A 399 -8.50 8.69 -21.69
N VAL A 400 -9.75 8.51 -22.09
CA VAL A 400 -10.71 7.61 -21.42
C VAL A 400 -11.22 6.62 -22.47
N GLU A 401 -10.79 5.37 -22.37
CA GLU A 401 -11.07 4.30 -23.33
C GLU A 401 -12.05 3.29 -22.72
N ASP A 402 -13.13 2.96 -23.44
CA ASP A 402 -13.99 1.81 -23.12
C ASP A 402 -13.30 0.52 -23.55
N LEU A 403 -12.99 -0.35 -22.58
CA LEU A 403 -12.32 -1.63 -22.82
C LEU A 403 -13.25 -2.70 -23.41
N ARG A 404 -14.56 -2.41 -23.51
CA ARG A 404 -15.59 -3.31 -24.05
C ARG A 404 -15.64 -4.67 -23.38
N LEU A 405 -15.30 -4.70 -22.10
CA LEU A 405 -15.28 -5.91 -21.29
C LEU A 405 -15.76 -5.59 -19.88
N GLU A 406 -16.43 -6.56 -19.27
CA GLU A 406 -16.78 -6.51 -17.86
C GLU A 406 -15.73 -7.27 -17.04
N MET A 407 -15.39 -6.74 -15.86
CA MET A 407 -14.44 -7.40 -14.96
C MET A 407 -14.85 -7.21 -13.50
N PRO A 408 -14.37 -8.07 -12.58
CA PRO A 408 -14.46 -7.82 -11.16
C PRO A 408 -13.73 -6.52 -10.79
N MET A 409 -14.46 -5.63 -10.14
CA MET A 409 -13.99 -4.36 -9.61
C MET A 409 -14.34 -4.26 -8.13
N TYR A 410 -13.60 -3.43 -7.43
CA TYR A 410 -13.63 -3.32 -5.98
C TYR A 410 -13.82 -1.87 -5.58
N ASP A 411 -14.51 -1.66 -4.46
CA ASP A 411 -14.63 -0.34 -3.86
C ASP A 411 -14.46 -0.46 -2.33
N ILE A 412 -14.03 0.65 -1.72
CA ILE A 412 -13.89 0.80 -0.28
C ILE A 412 -14.53 2.10 0.19
N THR A 413 -15.14 2.03 1.38
CA THR A 413 -15.54 3.24 2.12
C THR A 413 -14.49 3.55 3.16
N THR A 414 -14.06 4.81 3.25
CA THR A 414 -13.13 5.26 4.29
C THR A 414 -13.79 6.22 5.28
N GLY A 415 -13.19 6.39 6.47
CA GLY A 415 -13.66 7.34 7.50
C GLY A 415 -13.68 8.81 7.06
N THR A 416 -12.99 9.17 5.97
CA THR A 416 -13.04 10.51 5.38
C THR A 416 -14.31 10.79 4.56
N GLY A 417 -15.26 9.85 4.51
CA GLY A 417 -16.51 9.97 3.74
C GLY A 417 -16.31 9.92 2.22
N THR A 418 -15.10 9.58 1.77
CA THR A 418 -14.76 9.37 0.36
C THR A 418 -14.89 7.90 0.03
N SER A 419 -15.75 7.56 -0.92
CA SER A 419 -15.99 6.21 -1.44
C SER A 419 -14.88 5.75 -2.41
N SER A 420 -13.63 6.06 -2.07
CA SER A 420 -12.38 5.59 -2.69
C SER A 420 -11.26 6.56 -2.25
N PRO A 421 -10.14 6.08 -1.70
CA PRO A 421 -9.03 6.94 -1.32
C PRO A 421 -8.43 7.55 -2.58
N MET A 422 -8.26 8.88 -2.59
CA MET A 422 -7.51 9.57 -3.66
C MET A 422 -6.01 9.22 -3.67
N ALA A 423 -5.55 8.44 -2.70
CA ALA A 423 -4.17 7.98 -2.63
C ALA A 423 -4.05 6.62 -3.34
N TRP A 424 -4.31 6.61 -4.65
CA TRP A 424 -4.03 5.47 -5.50
C TRP A 424 -2.72 5.69 -6.27
N SER A 425 -1.97 4.62 -6.52
CA SER A 425 -0.92 4.59 -7.52
C SER A 425 -1.42 3.84 -8.74
N ALA A 426 -1.21 4.44 -9.90
CA ALA A 426 -1.41 3.76 -11.16
C ALA A 426 -0.44 2.58 -11.29
N THR A 427 -0.94 1.49 -11.87
CA THR A 427 -0.16 0.28 -12.10
C THR A 427 0.38 0.31 -13.53
N THR A 428 1.65 0.00 -13.73
CA THR A 428 2.15 -0.32 -15.07
C THR A 428 1.58 -1.65 -15.50
N ALA A 429 0.84 -1.68 -16.61
CA ALA A 429 0.48 -2.93 -17.27
C ALA A 429 1.76 -3.64 -17.72
N THR A 430 2.21 -4.67 -16.99
CA THR A 430 3.18 -5.63 -17.50
C THR A 430 2.42 -6.59 -18.42
N PRO A 431 2.74 -6.68 -19.73
CA PRO A 431 2.16 -7.72 -20.58
C PRO A 431 2.75 -9.06 -20.14
N GLY A 432 1.94 -9.96 -19.57
CA GLY A 432 2.32 -11.39 -19.49
C GLY A 432 2.38 -12.06 -18.11
N ALA A 433 1.76 -11.52 -17.06
CA ALA A 433 1.54 -12.33 -15.85
C ALA A 433 0.37 -13.30 -16.09
N ARG A 434 0.69 -14.56 -16.45
CA ARG A 434 -0.28 -15.65 -16.53
C ARG A 434 -0.97 -15.79 -15.17
N THR A 435 -2.26 -15.48 -15.11
CA THR A 435 -3.10 -15.84 -13.99
C THR A 435 -3.25 -17.36 -13.99
N ASN A 436 -2.88 -18.00 -12.88
CA ASN A 436 -3.16 -19.43 -12.68
C ASN A 436 -4.67 -19.64 -12.76
N GLY A 437 -5.09 -20.35 -13.79
CA GLY A 437 -6.48 -20.61 -14.11
C GLY A 437 -7.17 -21.41 -13.01
N TRP A 438 -8.19 -20.80 -12.41
CA TRP A 438 -9.27 -21.55 -11.79
C TRP A 438 -10.35 -21.71 -12.85
N SER A 439 -10.37 -22.86 -13.51
CA SER A 439 -11.46 -23.26 -14.40
C SER A 439 -12.65 -23.71 -13.55
N TRP A 440 -13.73 -22.94 -13.59
CA TRP A 440 -15.04 -23.35 -13.09
C TRP A 440 -15.79 -23.94 -14.29
N THR A 441 -15.95 -25.27 -14.35
CA THR A 441 -16.77 -25.95 -15.35
C THR A 441 -18.22 -26.02 -14.85
N PRO A 442 -19.21 -25.51 -15.62
CA PRO A 442 -20.62 -25.62 -15.25
C PRO A 442 -21.26 -26.91 -15.80
N GLY A 443 -22.02 -27.60 -14.95
CA GLY A 443 -23.18 -28.41 -15.36
C GLY A 443 -22.93 -29.87 -15.75
N GLY A 444 -23.05 -30.78 -14.78
CA GLY A 444 -23.35 -32.19 -15.01
C GLY A 444 -24.79 -32.50 -14.57
N THR A 445 -25.69 -32.72 -15.52
CA THR A 445 -27.07 -33.15 -15.31
C THR A 445 -27.11 -34.61 -14.85
N SER A 446 -27.49 -34.86 -13.58
CA SER A 446 -27.80 -36.22 -13.13
C SER A 446 -29.23 -36.59 -13.51
N THR A 447 -29.39 -37.46 -14.50
CA THR A 447 -30.66 -38.14 -14.76
C THR A 447 -30.83 -39.28 -13.76
N ARG A 448 -31.89 -39.22 -12.95
CA ARG A 448 -32.39 -40.37 -12.17
C ARG A 448 -32.90 -41.44 -13.12
N ARG A 449 -32.37 -42.65 -13.01
CA ARG A 449 -33.11 -43.89 -13.27
C ARG A 449 -33.00 -44.75 -12.01
N SER A 450 -34.13 -45.01 -11.39
CA SER A 450 -34.33 -46.20 -10.55
C SER A 450 -35.41 -47.03 -11.24
N PRO A 451 -35.30 -48.36 -11.23
CA PRO A 451 -36.31 -49.24 -11.81
C PRO A 451 -37.66 -49.11 -11.10
#